data_AF-A0A127PFK7-F1
#
_entry.id   AF-A0A127PFK7-F1
#
_cell.length_a   1.000
_cell.length_b   1.000
_cell.length_c   1.000
_cell.angle_alpha   90.00
_cell.angle_beta   90.00
_cell.angle_gamma   90.00
#
_symmetry.space_group_name_H-M   'P 1'
#
loop_
_entity.id
_entity.type
_entity.pdbx_description
1 polymer ?
#
loop_
_entity_poly.entity_id
_entity_poly.type
_entity_poly.pdbx_seq_one_letter_code
_entity_poly.pdbx_strand_id
1 'polypeptide(L)'
;MNAPLSASLFTAIEMAPRDPILGITEGFNADQNPGKTNLGVGVYYDDNGKVPLLECVQKAEALLIEKLAPRTYLPIEGLAAYDKAVQELVFGADSAVVQEKRAITVQAIGGTGALKLGADFLKRFSADNTQVWISDPSWENHRALFESAGFTVNNYPYYDPATRGVNFSGMLDALKTMPSGSVVLLHACCHNPTGADLSDAEWTQVIEVVTQRGLVPFLDMAYQGFGDGIEADGQVVRRFTEAGGPVFVSNSFSKSFSLYGERVGALSIVAASKEEAGRVLSQLKRVVRTNYSNPPIHGGQVVATALASPELRKLWEEELAGMRVRIREMRHLLVKKLKEQAPGHDFDFVTKQRGMFSYSGLTKAQVERLRDEFSIYAVDTGRICVAALNTKNIDNVVAAIAKVL
;
A
#
# COMPACT_ATOMS: atom_id res chain seq x y z
N MET A 1 -49.35 22.22 -24.63
CA MET A 1 -48.71 22.42 -23.32
C MET A 1 -48.00 21.13 -22.97
N ASN A 2 -46.67 21.11 -22.98
CA ASN A 2 -45.92 19.93 -22.54
C ASN A 2 -46.00 19.88 -21.02
N ALA A 3 -46.37 18.72 -20.46
CA ALA A 3 -46.38 18.53 -19.02
C ALA A 3 -44.97 18.82 -18.45
N PRO A 4 -44.87 19.50 -17.29
CA PRO A 4 -43.58 19.75 -16.68
C PRO A 4 -42.89 18.42 -16.38
N LEU A 5 -41.63 18.30 -16.80
CA LEU A 5 -40.79 17.15 -16.44
C LEU A 5 -40.67 17.08 -14.92
N SER A 6 -40.73 15.87 -14.37
CA SER A 6 -40.44 15.63 -12.95
C SER A 6 -39.05 16.16 -12.59
N ALA A 7 -38.85 16.57 -11.35
CA ALA A 7 -37.54 16.99 -10.86
C ALA A 7 -36.47 15.93 -11.14
N SER A 8 -35.26 16.38 -11.49
CA SER A 8 -34.13 15.48 -11.77
C SER A 8 -33.81 14.61 -10.57
N LEU A 9 -33.57 13.31 -10.80
CA LEU A 9 -33.06 12.37 -9.79
C LEU A 9 -31.79 12.91 -9.10
N PHE A 10 -31.01 13.73 -9.80
CA PHE A 10 -29.72 14.22 -9.34
C PHE A 10 -29.78 15.52 -8.53
N THR A 11 -30.97 16.07 -8.29
CA THR A 11 -31.13 17.36 -7.60
C THR A 11 -30.58 17.34 -6.17
N ALA A 12 -30.59 16.18 -5.51
CA ALA A 12 -30.11 16.01 -4.14
C ALA A 12 -28.63 15.57 -4.06
N ILE A 13 -27.94 15.39 -5.19
CA ILE A 13 -26.53 14.95 -5.18
C ILE A 13 -25.64 16.16 -4.89
N GLU A 14 -25.02 16.15 -3.72
CA GLU A 14 -24.01 17.14 -3.34
C GLU A 14 -22.66 16.86 -4.03
N MET A 15 -21.87 17.91 -4.22
CA MET A 15 -20.50 17.79 -4.72
C MET A 15 -19.66 17.01 -3.70
N ALA A 16 -19.03 15.92 -4.13
CA ALA A 16 -18.14 15.16 -3.26
C ALA A 16 -16.94 16.03 -2.79
N PRO A 17 -16.44 15.84 -1.56
CA PRO A 17 -15.19 16.45 -1.13
C PRO A 17 -14.04 16.10 -2.08
N ARG A 18 -13.13 17.05 -2.33
CA ARG A 18 -11.93 16.78 -3.13
C ARG A 18 -10.99 15.86 -2.37
N ASP A 19 -10.42 14.88 -3.07
CA ASP A 19 -9.33 14.07 -2.52
C ASP A 19 -8.11 14.97 -2.24
N PRO A 20 -7.59 14.98 -0.99
CA PRO A 20 -6.51 15.88 -0.60
C PRO A 20 -5.20 15.63 -1.34
N ILE A 21 -4.95 14.43 -1.86
CA ILE A 21 -3.75 14.09 -2.64
C ILE A 21 -3.92 14.52 -4.10
N LEU A 22 -5.11 14.33 -4.68
CA LEU A 22 -5.38 14.73 -6.07
C LEU A 22 -5.29 16.26 -6.23
N GLY A 23 -5.86 17.03 -5.29
CA GLY A 23 -5.78 18.49 -5.33
C GLY A 23 -4.35 19.04 -5.32
N ILE A 24 -3.42 18.38 -4.61
CA ILE A 24 -2.00 18.72 -4.60
C ILE A 24 -1.36 18.51 -5.98
N THR A 25 -1.71 17.40 -6.65
CA THR A 25 -1.17 17.08 -7.97
C THR A 25 -1.72 18.01 -9.05
N GLU A 26 -2.99 18.39 -8.96
CA GLU A 26 -3.59 19.41 -9.84
C GLU A 26 -2.90 20.77 -9.70
N GLY A 27 -2.72 21.23 -8.45
CA GLY A 27 -1.99 22.47 -8.16
C GLY A 27 -0.55 22.42 -8.69
N PHE A 28 0.17 21.34 -8.42
CA PHE A 28 1.51 21.11 -8.97
C PHE A 28 1.53 21.17 -10.50
N ASN A 29 0.57 20.56 -11.19
CA ASN A 29 0.53 20.57 -12.65
C ASN A 29 0.27 21.97 -13.23
N ALA A 30 -0.58 22.77 -12.57
CA ALA A 30 -0.90 24.13 -12.99
C ALA A 30 0.25 25.13 -12.77
N ASP A 31 1.11 24.88 -11.78
CA ASP A 31 2.26 25.72 -11.46
C ASP A 31 3.26 25.80 -12.62
N GLN A 32 3.67 27.01 -13.03
CA GLN A 32 4.59 27.23 -14.15
C GLN A 32 6.06 27.37 -13.69
N ASN A 33 6.34 27.31 -12.39
CA ASN A 33 7.70 27.38 -11.87
C ASN A 33 8.52 26.16 -12.34
N PRO A 34 9.63 26.33 -13.08
CA PRO A 34 10.46 25.21 -13.53
C PRO A 34 11.16 24.47 -12.38
N GLY A 35 11.28 25.08 -11.20
CA GLY A 35 11.85 24.49 -9.99
C GLY A 35 10.83 23.79 -9.07
N LYS A 36 9.56 23.68 -9.48
CA LYS A 36 8.52 23.04 -8.68
C LYS A 36 8.84 21.58 -8.36
N THR A 37 8.50 21.12 -7.15
CA THR A 37 8.72 19.73 -6.71
C THR A 37 7.46 19.15 -6.09
N ASN A 38 7.08 17.95 -6.51
CA ASN A 38 5.93 17.24 -5.94
C ASN A 38 6.38 16.15 -4.95
N LEU A 39 6.28 16.45 -3.66
CA LEU A 39 6.48 15.51 -2.55
C LEU A 39 5.15 14.92 -2.05
N GLY A 40 4.01 15.32 -2.62
CA GLY A 40 2.68 14.82 -2.25
C GLY A 40 2.33 13.48 -2.91
N VAL A 41 2.97 13.14 -4.04
CA VAL A 41 2.66 11.94 -4.83
C VAL A 41 2.99 10.62 -4.12
N GLY A 42 2.30 9.55 -4.51
CA GLY A 42 2.53 8.18 -4.04
C GLY A 42 3.30 7.27 -5.01
N VAL A 43 4.19 7.84 -5.83
CA VAL A 43 4.97 7.12 -6.86
C VAL A 43 6.47 7.29 -6.65
N TYR A 44 7.24 6.29 -7.09
CA TYR A 44 8.70 6.36 -7.10
C TYR A 44 9.15 7.13 -8.35
N TYR A 45 10.08 8.07 -8.15
CA TYR A 45 10.78 8.73 -9.24
C TYR A 45 12.24 8.28 -9.28
N ASP A 46 12.81 8.15 -10.47
CA ASP A 46 14.25 7.98 -10.65
C ASP A 46 15.01 9.28 -10.33
N ASP A 47 16.33 9.27 -10.51
CA ASP A 47 17.16 10.46 -10.27
C ASP A 47 16.90 11.62 -11.27
N ASN A 48 16.15 11.35 -12.36
CA ASN A 48 15.69 12.34 -13.32
C ASN A 48 14.28 12.87 -13.01
N GLY A 49 13.67 12.44 -11.90
CA GLY A 49 12.31 12.85 -11.55
C GLY A 49 11.23 12.20 -12.42
N LYS A 50 11.48 11.01 -12.99
CA LYS A 50 10.57 10.27 -13.87
C LYS A 50 10.20 8.92 -13.28
N VAL A 51 8.96 8.47 -13.51
CA VAL A 51 8.54 7.13 -13.09
C VAL A 51 9.25 6.13 -14.00
N PRO A 52 10.07 5.21 -13.47
CA PRO A 52 10.82 4.27 -14.32
C PRO A 52 9.89 3.19 -14.87
N LEU A 53 10.15 2.76 -16.10
CA LEU A 53 9.66 1.49 -16.63
C LEU A 53 10.77 0.45 -16.45
N LEU A 54 10.58 -0.50 -15.55
CA LEU A 54 11.62 -1.48 -15.20
C LEU A 54 12.02 -2.33 -16.41
N GLU A 55 13.30 -2.68 -16.54
CA GLU A 55 13.82 -3.52 -17.61
C GLU A 55 13.21 -4.92 -17.56
N CYS A 56 12.98 -5.47 -16.37
CA CYS A 56 12.28 -6.75 -16.22
C CYS A 56 10.86 -6.71 -16.82
N VAL A 57 10.17 -5.57 -16.69
CA VAL A 57 8.84 -5.33 -17.28
C VAL A 57 8.95 -5.24 -18.80
N GLN A 58 9.88 -4.44 -19.33
CA GLN A 58 10.09 -4.29 -20.77
C GLN A 58 10.37 -5.64 -21.45
N LYS A 59 11.25 -6.45 -20.85
CA LYS A 59 11.57 -7.79 -21.35
C LYS A 59 10.37 -8.74 -21.26
N ALA A 60 9.62 -8.73 -20.16
CA ALA A 60 8.41 -9.52 -20.03
C ALA A 60 7.36 -9.12 -21.09
N GLU A 61 7.17 -7.82 -21.34
CA GLU A 61 6.26 -7.33 -22.39
C GLU A 61 6.70 -7.75 -23.80
N ALA A 62 8.00 -7.66 -24.11
CA ALA A 62 8.53 -8.14 -25.39
C ALA A 62 8.19 -9.62 -25.63
N LEU A 63 8.43 -10.47 -24.62
CA LEU A 63 8.08 -11.90 -24.68
C LEU A 63 6.58 -12.14 -24.86
N LEU A 64 5.72 -11.28 -24.31
CA LEU A 64 4.26 -11.39 -24.48
C LEU A 64 3.80 -10.96 -25.88
N ILE A 65 4.42 -9.92 -26.42
CA ILE A 65 4.13 -9.43 -27.78
C ILE A 65 4.52 -10.49 -28.82
N GLU A 66 5.66 -11.15 -28.66
CA GLU A 66 6.13 -12.23 -29.55
C GLU A 66 5.18 -13.43 -29.61
N LYS A 67 4.44 -13.71 -28.52
CA LYS A 67 3.48 -14.84 -28.48
C LYS A 67 2.24 -14.64 -29.36
N LEU A 68 1.93 -13.41 -29.77
CA LEU A 68 0.76 -13.06 -30.59
C LEU A 68 -0.58 -13.63 -30.08
N ALA A 69 -0.71 -13.82 -28.76
CA ALA A 69 -1.87 -14.47 -28.17
C ALA A 69 -3.14 -13.57 -28.20
N PRO A 70 -4.35 -14.14 -28.34
CA PRO A 70 -5.59 -13.39 -28.22
C PRO A 70 -5.84 -12.93 -26.78
N ARG A 71 -6.58 -11.83 -26.61
CA ARG A 71 -6.87 -11.22 -25.30
C ARG A 71 -8.26 -11.68 -24.83
N THR A 72 -8.36 -12.97 -24.51
CA THR A 72 -9.62 -13.58 -24.04
C THR A 72 -9.88 -13.26 -22.56
N TYR A 73 -11.12 -13.46 -22.10
CA TYR A 73 -11.44 -13.34 -20.69
C TYR A 73 -10.62 -14.33 -19.85
N LEU A 74 -10.14 -13.85 -18.70
CA LEU A 74 -9.54 -14.71 -17.69
C LEU A 74 -10.62 -15.45 -16.89
N PRO A 75 -10.24 -16.54 -16.19
CA PRO A 75 -11.02 -17.04 -15.06
C PRO A 75 -11.36 -15.91 -14.07
N ILE A 76 -12.43 -16.09 -13.30
CA ILE A 76 -12.91 -15.08 -12.34
C ILE A 76 -11.84 -14.75 -11.31
N GLU A 77 -11.12 -15.76 -10.84
CA GLU A 77 -10.00 -15.65 -9.90
C GLU A 77 -8.75 -15.01 -10.52
N GLY A 78 -8.64 -14.95 -11.85
CA GLY A 78 -7.46 -14.45 -12.55
C GLY A 78 -6.65 -15.54 -13.24
N LEU A 79 -5.41 -15.17 -13.57
CA LEU A 79 -4.46 -16.06 -14.25
C LEU A 79 -3.81 -17.01 -13.23
N ALA A 80 -4.03 -18.31 -13.36
CA ALA A 80 -3.50 -19.30 -12.41
C ALA A 80 -1.97 -19.22 -12.20
N ALA A 81 -1.20 -18.91 -13.24
CA ALA A 81 0.25 -18.72 -13.14
C ALA A 81 0.62 -17.48 -12.32
N TYR A 82 -0.16 -16.39 -12.44
CA TYR A 82 -0.01 -15.20 -11.63
C TYR A 82 -0.38 -15.49 -10.17
N ASP A 83 -1.54 -16.11 -9.92
CA ASP A 83 -2.01 -16.41 -8.57
C ASP A 83 -0.99 -17.29 -7.82
N LYS A 84 -0.45 -18.31 -8.48
CA LYS A 84 0.63 -19.15 -7.94
C LYS A 84 1.88 -18.33 -7.61
N ALA A 85 2.36 -17.51 -8.54
CA ALA A 85 3.57 -16.69 -8.33
C ALA A 85 3.39 -15.70 -7.16
N VAL A 86 2.20 -15.14 -7.00
CA VAL A 86 1.87 -14.30 -5.84
C VAL A 86 1.88 -15.11 -4.55
N GLN A 87 1.26 -16.30 -4.52
CA GLN A 87 1.26 -17.14 -3.33
C GLN A 87 2.67 -17.48 -2.86
N GLU A 88 3.53 -17.90 -3.79
CA GLU A 88 4.91 -18.24 -3.49
C GLU A 88 5.71 -17.02 -3.02
N LEU A 89 5.45 -15.82 -3.57
CA LEU A 89 6.09 -14.58 -3.15
C LEU A 89 5.65 -14.12 -1.75
N VAL A 90 4.35 -14.20 -1.46
CA VAL A 90 3.73 -13.70 -0.23
C VAL A 90 4.00 -14.65 0.94
N PHE A 91 3.79 -15.94 0.74
CA PHE A 91 3.86 -16.95 1.82
C PHE A 91 5.18 -17.71 1.85
N GLY A 92 5.96 -17.69 0.77
CA GLY A 92 7.09 -18.59 0.57
C GLY A 92 6.62 -19.92 -0.05
N ALA A 93 7.34 -20.39 -1.08
CA ALA A 93 6.97 -21.57 -1.85
C ALA A 93 6.87 -22.85 -1.00
N ASP A 94 7.75 -22.98 0.00
CA ASP A 94 7.82 -24.16 0.87
C ASP A 94 6.90 -24.06 2.11
N SER A 95 6.10 -22.99 2.23
CA SER A 95 5.23 -22.79 3.39
C SER A 95 4.12 -23.84 3.46
N ALA A 96 3.76 -24.25 4.67
CA ALA A 96 2.68 -25.21 4.91
C ALA A 96 1.35 -24.75 4.29
N VAL A 97 1.04 -23.45 4.34
CA VAL A 97 -0.20 -22.91 3.74
C VAL A 97 -0.29 -23.12 2.23
N VAL A 98 0.84 -23.08 1.51
CA VAL A 98 0.92 -23.33 0.07
C VAL A 98 0.89 -24.84 -0.20
N GLN A 99 1.72 -25.62 0.48
CA GLN A 99 1.84 -27.07 0.27
C GLN A 99 0.54 -27.82 0.60
N GLU A 100 -0.15 -27.41 1.68
CA GLU A 100 -1.43 -27.98 2.11
C GLU A 100 -2.63 -27.41 1.34
N LYS A 101 -2.40 -26.47 0.40
CA LYS A 101 -3.42 -25.82 -0.43
C LYS A 101 -4.50 -25.11 0.40
N ARG A 102 -4.06 -24.44 1.48
CA ARG A 102 -4.92 -23.63 2.36
C ARG A 102 -4.97 -22.16 1.95
N ALA A 103 -3.98 -21.67 1.21
CA ALA A 103 -3.99 -20.32 0.64
C ALA A 103 -4.89 -20.25 -0.59
N ILE A 104 -5.85 -19.32 -0.57
CA ILE A 104 -6.60 -18.85 -1.74
C ILE A 104 -5.93 -17.56 -2.20
N THR A 105 -5.71 -17.39 -3.50
CA THR A 105 -5.29 -16.11 -4.08
C THR A 105 -6.13 -15.81 -5.30
N VAL A 106 -6.60 -14.57 -5.41
CA VAL A 106 -7.30 -14.06 -6.59
C VAL A 106 -6.65 -12.77 -7.04
N GLN A 107 -6.41 -12.65 -8.34
CA GLN A 107 -5.96 -11.42 -8.96
C GLN A 107 -7.00 -10.30 -8.79
N ALA A 108 -6.52 -9.12 -8.42
CA ALA A 108 -7.32 -7.96 -8.09
C ALA A 108 -6.81 -6.70 -8.81
N ILE A 109 -7.66 -5.67 -8.85
CA ILE A 109 -7.38 -4.38 -9.46
C ILE A 109 -6.50 -3.54 -8.51
N GLY A 110 -5.22 -3.90 -8.44
CA GLY A 110 -4.25 -3.37 -7.48
C GLY A 110 -4.55 -3.77 -6.04
N GLY A 111 -3.76 -3.24 -5.09
CA GLY A 111 -4.02 -3.46 -3.65
C GLY A 111 -5.38 -2.91 -3.20
N THR A 112 -5.81 -1.78 -3.77
CA THR A 112 -7.14 -1.21 -3.48
C THR A 112 -8.27 -2.17 -3.87
N GLY A 113 -8.18 -2.81 -5.04
CA GLY A 113 -9.14 -3.82 -5.45
C GLY A 113 -9.11 -5.03 -4.52
N ALA A 114 -7.93 -5.46 -4.10
CA ALA A 114 -7.78 -6.58 -3.15
C ALA A 114 -8.42 -6.28 -1.79
N LEU A 115 -8.18 -5.08 -1.24
CA LEU A 115 -8.82 -4.59 -0.03
C LEU A 115 -10.35 -4.57 -0.18
N LYS A 116 -10.87 -4.06 -1.31
CA LYS A 116 -12.32 -4.01 -1.56
C LYS A 116 -12.94 -5.40 -1.63
N LEU A 117 -12.32 -6.34 -2.35
CA LEU A 117 -12.79 -7.73 -2.38
C LEU A 117 -12.80 -8.35 -0.98
N GLY A 118 -11.74 -8.12 -0.20
CA GLY A 118 -11.63 -8.62 1.17
C GLY A 118 -12.69 -8.01 2.09
N ALA A 119 -12.93 -6.70 1.97
CA ALA A 119 -13.96 -5.99 2.71
C ALA A 119 -15.36 -6.52 2.37
N ASP A 120 -15.70 -6.65 1.09
CA ASP A 120 -17.01 -7.16 0.66
C ASP A 120 -17.22 -8.62 1.07
N PHE A 121 -16.16 -9.43 1.03
CA PHE A 121 -16.18 -10.81 1.51
C PHE A 121 -16.42 -10.84 3.03
N LEU A 122 -15.65 -10.08 3.80
CA LEU A 122 -15.80 -9.99 5.25
C LEU A 122 -17.19 -9.48 5.62
N LYS A 123 -17.72 -8.45 4.95
CA LYS A 123 -19.05 -7.90 5.28
C LYS A 123 -20.16 -8.94 5.11
N ARG A 124 -19.97 -9.87 4.17
CA ARG A 124 -20.94 -10.92 3.87
C ARG A 124 -20.89 -12.11 4.85
N PHE A 125 -19.72 -12.44 5.39
CA PHE A 125 -19.51 -13.70 6.10
C PHE A 125 -19.03 -13.54 7.55
N SER A 126 -18.66 -12.34 7.97
CA SER A 126 -18.39 -12.03 9.39
C SER A 126 -19.70 -11.75 10.14
N ALA A 127 -19.63 -11.64 11.47
CA ALA A 127 -20.78 -11.27 12.28
C ALA A 127 -21.25 -9.84 11.95
N ASP A 128 -22.56 -9.57 12.04
CA ASP A 128 -23.14 -8.28 11.62
C ASP A 128 -22.52 -7.04 12.31
N ASN A 129 -22.04 -7.21 13.54
CA ASN A 129 -21.41 -6.17 14.36
C ASN A 129 -19.87 -6.12 14.24
N THR A 130 -19.29 -6.84 13.27
CA THR A 130 -17.84 -6.82 13.02
C THR A 130 -17.38 -5.40 12.70
N GLN A 131 -16.35 -4.95 13.41
CA GLN A 131 -15.73 -3.64 13.23
C GLN A 131 -14.38 -3.77 12.54
N VAL A 132 -13.96 -2.72 11.83
CA VAL A 132 -12.61 -2.61 11.26
C VAL A 132 -11.82 -1.59 12.06
N TRP A 133 -10.60 -1.95 12.42
CA TRP A 133 -9.68 -1.08 13.15
C TRP A 133 -8.46 -0.80 12.29
N ILE A 134 -8.17 0.49 12.06
CA ILE A 134 -7.03 0.98 11.28
C ILE A 134 -6.06 1.76 12.17
N SER A 135 -4.80 1.85 11.77
CA SER A 135 -3.80 2.66 12.49
C SER A 135 -4.19 4.14 12.54
N ASP A 136 -3.80 4.83 13.61
CA ASP A 136 -3.87 6.29 13.71
C ASP A 136 -2.48 6.93 13.48
N PRO A 137 -2.25 7.60 12.34
CA PRO A 137 -3.09 7.63 11.12
C PRO A 137 -2.87 6.37 10.26
N SER A 138 -3.65 6.26 9.18
CA SER A 138 -3.49 5.25 8.13
C SER A 138 -3.57 5.88 6.74
N TRP A 139 -3.38 5.08 5.69
CA TRP A 139 -3.67 5.52 4.33
C TRP A 139 -5.14 5.94 4.22
N GLU A 140 -5.38 7.15 3.73
CA GLU A 140 -6.67 7.83 3.78
C GLU A 140 -7.82 6.98 3.23
N ASN A 141 -7.59 6.29 2.11
CA ASN A 141 -8.61 5.46 1.47
C ASN A 141 -8.95 4.18 2.26
N HIS A 142 -8.22 3.78 3.31
CA HIS A 142 -8.62 2.67 4.17
C HIS A 142 -9.98 2.93 4.81
N ARG A 143 -10.16 4.11 5.42
CA ARG A 143 -11.42 4.49 6.06
C ARG A 143 -12.55 4.52 5.04
N ALA A 144 -12.37 5.28 3.96
CA ALA A 144 -13.38 5.42 2.91
C ALA A 144 -13.79 4.07 2.30
N LEU A 145 -12.83 3.18 2.02
CA LEU A 145 -13.08 1.87 1.44
C LEU A 145 -13.90 0.96 2.37
N PHE A 146 -13.50 0.85 3.65
CA PHE A 146 -14.20 -0.03 4.59
C PHE A 146 -15.55 0.55 5.04
N GLU A 147 -15.68 1.87 5.20
CA GLU A 147 -16.98 2.51 5.46
C GLU A 147 -17.94 2.33 4.27
N SER A 148 -17.44 2.48 3.04
CA SER A 148 -18.22 2.22 1.82
C SER A 148 -18.63 0.74 1.67
N ALA A 149 -17.84 -0.19 2.21
CA ALA A 149 -18.22 -1.59 2.32
C ALA A 149 -19.22 -1.87 3.48
N GLY A 150 -19.60 -0.85 4.26
CA GLY A 150 -20.61 -0.94 5.30
C GLY A 150 -20.08 -1.32 6.69
N PHE A 151 -18.79 -1.11 6.96
CA PHE A 151 -18.21 -1.30 8.30
C PHE A 151 -18.25 -0.02 9.13
N THR A 152 -18.34 -0.19 10.44
CA THR A 152 -17.84 0.82 11.38
C THR A 152 -16.32 0.75 11.40
N VAL A 153 -15.65 1.87 11.13
CA VAL A 153 -14.18 1.96 11.09
C VAL A 153 -13.67 2.78 12.28
N ASN A 154 -12.86 2.14 13.12
CA ASN A 154 -12.24 2.72 14.30
C ASN A 154 -10.73 2.88 14.10
N ASN A 155 -10.11 3.66 14.98
CA ASN A 155 -8.66 3.85 15.02
C ASN A 155 -8.04 3.14 16.23
N TYR A 156 -6.86 2.54 16.07
CA TYR A 156 -5.98 2.19 17.17
C TYR A 156 -4.77 3.15 17.21
N PRO A 157 -4.26 3.53 18.40
CA PRO A 157 -3.06 4.35 18.50
C PRO A 157 -1.91 3.70 17.74
N TYR A 158 -1.20 4.46 16.90
CA TYR A 158 -0.07 3.93 16.15
C TYR A 158 1.09 4.91 16.07
N TYR A 159 0.93 6.09 15.49
CA TYR A 159 2.01 7.07 15.39
C TYR A 159 2.06 7.97 16.61
N ASP A 160 3.25 8.18 17.16
CA ASP A 160 3.48 9.15 18.24
C ASP A 160 4.18 10.40 17.69
N PRO A 161 3.52 11.57 17.66
CA PRO A 161 4.14 12.82 17.23
C PRO A 161 5.35 13.25 18.08
N ALA A 162 5.42 12.84 19.35
CA ALA A 162 6.52 13.20 20.24
C ALA A 162 7.81 12.42 19.90
N THR A 163 7.71 11.11 19.70
CA THR A 163 8.86 10.26 19.35
C THR A 163 9.08 10.11 17.84
N ARG A 164 8.09 10.52 17.02
CA ARG A 164 8.06 10.35 15.55
C ARG A 164 8.14 8.88 15.10
N GLY A 165 7.84 7.95 16.01
CA GLY A 165 7.85 6.51 15.83
C GLY A 165 6.49 5.88 16.18
N VAL A 166 6.50 4.60 16.54
CA VAL A 166 5.27 3.88 16.90
C VAL A 166 4.98 4.03 18.40
N ASN A 167 3.76 4.45 18.74
CA ASN A 167 3.15 4.33 20.07
C ASN A 167 2.78 2.87 20.34
N PHE A 168 3.81 2.04 20.55
CA PHE A 168 3.62 0.59 20.66
C PHE A 168 2.78 0.19 21.87
N SER A 169 2.97 0.83 23.02
CA SER A 169 2.15 0.55 24.22
C SER A 169 0.68 0.85 23.98
N GLY A 170 0.36 2.02 23.42
CA GLY A 170 -1.01 2.40 23.09
C GLY A 170 -1.65 1.48 22.05
N MET A 171 -0.88 1.06 21.03
CA MET A 171 -1.32 0.07 20.05
C MET A 171 -1.68 -1.25 20.73
N LEU A 172 -0.79 -1.77 21.58
CA LEU A 172 -0.97 -3.07 22.21
C LEU A 172 -2.15 -3.08 23.20
N ASP A 173 -2.35 -2.00 23.95
CA ASP A 173 -3.48 -1.85 24.87
C ASP A 173 -4.83 -1.77 24.13
N ALA A 174 -4.86 -1.10 22.97
CA ALA A 174 -6.03 -1.13 22.10
C ALA A 174 -6.32 -2.55 21.61
N LEU A 175 -5.33 -3.25 21.06
CA LEU A 175 -5.50 -4.63 20.56
C LEU A 175 -6.03 -5.58 21.65
N LYS A 176 -5.53 -5.46 22.89
CA LYS A 176 -5.99 -6.28 24.03
C LYS A 176 -7.44 -6.04 24.42
N THR A 177 -8.01 -4.88 24.09
CA THR A 177 -9.38 -4.49 24.47
C THR A 177 -10.36 -4.54 23.30
N MET A 178 -9.87 -4.71 22.07
CA MET A 178 -10.73 -4.86 20.89
C MET A 178 -11.72 -6.03 21.04
N PRO A 179 -12.96 -5.85 20.54
CA PRO A 179 -13.93 -6.94 20.49
C PRO A 179 -13.42 -8.11 19.64
N SER A 180 -13.54 -9.33 20.16
CA SER A 180 -13.20 -10.56 19.41
C SER A 180 -13.92 -10.59 18.07
N GLY A 181 -13.25 -11.10 17.03
CA GLY A 181 -13.77 -11.12 15.65
C GLY A 181 -13.65 -9.80 14.90
N SER A 182 -13.23 -8.70 15.53
CA SER A 182 -12.93 -7.45 14.82
C SER A 182 -11.79 -7.67 13.82
N VAL A 183 -11.86 -6.96 12.69
CA VAL A 183 -10.81 -6.94 11.68
C VAL A 183 -9.78 -5.88 12.07
N VAL A 184 -8.52 -6.27 12.16
CA VAL A 184 -7.41 -5.34 12.39
C VAL A 184 -6.63 -5.20 11.11
N LEU A 185 -6.68 -4.01 10.50
CA LEU A 185 -5.93 -3.69 9.31
C LEU A 185 -4.51 -3.27 9.69
N LEU A 186 -3.52 -4.01 9.19
CA LEU A 186 -2.11 -3.86 9.53
C LEU A 186 -1.30 -3.62 8.26
N HIS A 187 -0.45 -2.59 8.26
CA HIS A 187 0.53 -2.42 7.18
C HIS A 187 1.64 -3.43 7.42
N ALA A 188 1.93 -4.29 6.44
CA ALA A 188 2.95 -5.33 6.61
C ALA A 188 4.37 -4.74 6.79
N CYS A 189 4.64 -3.64 6.07
CA CYS A 189 5.86 -2.85 6.17
C CYS A 189 5.63 -1.49 5.50
N CYS A 190 6.58 -0.57 5.65
CA CYS A 190 6.61 0.74 5.01
C CYS A 190 5.31 1.52 5.22
N HIS A 191 4.90 1.68 6.49
CA HIS A 191 3.63 2.27 6.87
C HIS A 191 3.32 3.55 6.09
N ASN A 192 2.15 3.58 5.45
CA ASN A 192 1.64 4.77 4.80
C ASN A 192 0.60 5.41 5.74
N PRO A 193 0.81 6.66 6.21
CA PRO A 193 1.71 7.67 5.63
C PRO A 193 3.03 7.94 6.36
N THR A 194 3.30 7.27 7.47
CA THR A 194 4.32 7.77 8.43
C THR A 194 5.73 7.27 8.16
N GLY A 195 5.87 6.10 7.54
CA GLY A 195 7.11 5.34 7.45
C GLY A 195 7.55 4.72 8.78
N ALA A 196 6.81 4.87 9.87
CA ALA A 196 7.10 4.23 11.14
C ALA A 196 6.61 2.77 11.12
N ASP A 197 7.55 1.82 11.21
CA ASP A 197 7.27 0.39 11.21
C ASP A 197 7.57 -0.21 12.58
N LEU A 198 6.84 -1.27 12.92
CA LEU A 198 7.13 -2.12 14.08
C LEU A 198 8.45 -2.88 13.87
N SER A 199 9.18 -3.07 14.97
CA SER A 199 10.29 -4.00 15.05
C SER A 199 9.83 -5.45 15.08
N ASP A 200 10.75 -6.39 14.83
CA ASP A 200 10.46 -7.82 14.85
C ASP A 200 9.90 -8.31 16.21
N ALA A 201 10.44 -7.79 17.31
CA ALA A 201 10.01 -8.09 18.67
C ALA A 201 8.61 -7.53 19.00
N GLU A 202 8.28 -6.35 18.47
CA GLU A 202 6.94 -5.77 18.59
C GLU A 202 5.92 -6.58 17.77
N TRP A 203 6.30 -7.01 16.55
CA TRP A 203 5.47 -7.91 15.75
C TRP A 203 5.14 -9.23 16.47
N THR A 204 6.09 -9.80 17.22
CA THR A 204 5.83 -11.01 18.05
C THR A 204 4.65 -10.80 18.99
N GLN A 205 4.65 -9.69 19.72
CA GLN A 205 3.60 -9.36 20.68
C GLN A 205 2.28 -9.02 20.01
N VAL A 206 2.31 -8.32 18.86
CA VAL A 206 1.09 -8.03 18.09
C VAL A 206 0.44 -9.30 17.60
N ILE A 207 1.21 -10.22 17.02
CA ILE A 207 0.70 -11.52 16.53
C ILE A 207 0.10 -12.31 17.69
N GLU A 208 0.80 -12.38 18.83
CA GLU A 208 0.31 -13.06 20.02
C GLU A 208 -1.06 -12.51 20.47
N VAL A 209 -1.18 -11.18 20.62
CA VAL A 209 -2.44 -10.56 21.06
C VAL A 209 -3.54 -10.74 20.02
N VAL A 210 -3.26 -10.52 18.73
CA VAL A 210 -4.25 -10.70 17.65
C VAL A 210 -4.80 -12.12 17.65
N THR A 211 -3.94 -13.12 17.74
CA THR A 211 -4.34 -14.53 17.77
C THR A 211 -5.10 -14.88 19.06
N GLN A 212 -4.59 -14.51 20.24
CA GLN A 212 -5.25 -14.81 21.53
C GLN A 212 -6.62 -14.15 21.66
N ARG A 213 -6.79 -12.95 21.10
CA ARG A 213 -8.04 -12.19 21.14
C ARG A 213 -9.03 -12.61 20.05
N GLY A 214 -8.67 -13.54 19.18
CA GLY A 214 -9.53 -13.98 18.07
C GLY A 214 -9.85 -12.83 17.10
N LEU A 215 -8.90 -11.90 16.90
CA LEU A 215 -9.03 -10.83 15.92
C LEU A 215 -8.68 -11.35 14.52
N VAL A 216 -9.20 -10.71 13.48
CA VAL A 216 -8.94 -11.10 12.09
C VAL A 216 -7.87 -10.16 11.50
N PRO A 217 -6.62 -10.60 11.34
CA PRO A 217 -5.60 -9.78 10.70
C PRO A 217 -5.89 -9.64 9.20
N PHE A 218 -5.95 -8.38 8.75
CA PHE A 218 -5.93 -8.02 7.33
C PHE A 218 -4.65 -7.24 7.08
N LEU A 219 -3.67 -7.88 6.44
CA LEU A 219 -2.39 -7.26 6.10
C LEU A 219 -2.49 -6.54 4.76
N ASP A 220 -2.17 -5.24 4.73
CA ASP A 220 -1.92 -4.50 3.50
C ASP A 220 -0.41 -4.44 3.23
N MET A 221 0.03 -5.10 2.16
CA MET A 221 1.42 -5.29 1.77
C MET A 221 1.68 -4.68 0.39
N ALA A 222 1.54 -3.36 0.30
CA ALA A 222 1.73 -2.61 -0.95
C ALA A 222 3.21 -2.32 -1.31
N TYR A 223 4.14 -2.56 -0.38
CA TYR A 223 5.54 -2.09 -0.46
C TYR A 223 6.59 -3.19 -0.24
N GLN A 224 6.24 -4.47 -0.41
CA GLN A 224 7.19 -5.57 -0.27
C GLN A 224 8.45 -5.34 -1.12
N GLY A 225 9.61 -5.29 -0.49
CA GLY A 225 10.91 -5.01 -1.10
C GLY A 225 11.46 -3.60 -0.84
N PHE A 226 10.64 -2.64 -0.40
CA PHE A 226 11.04 -1.26 -0.11
C PHE A 226 11.49 -1.02 1.33
N GLY A 227 11.20 -1.95 2.26
CA GLY A 227 11.61 -1.88 3.65
C GLY A 227 13.04 -2.36 3.78
N ASP A 228 13.21 -3.64 4.13
CA ASP A 228 14.50 -4.33 4.26
C ASP A 228 14.79 -5.30 3.11
N GLY A 229 13.80 -5.59 2.27
CA GLY A 229 13.92 -6.48 1.12
C GLY A 229 12.74 -7.43 1.03
N ILE A 230 12.60 -8.11 -0.11
CA ILE A 230 11.39 -8.88 -0.44
C ILE A 230 11.08 -9.94 0.63
N GLU A 231 12.10 -10.65 1.08
CA GLU A 231 12.00 -11.71 2.07
C GLU A 231 11.67 -11.15 3.46
N ALA A 232 12.46 -10.18 3.95
CA ALA A 232 12.27 -9.55 5.25
C ALA A 232 10.90 -8.86 5.36
N ASP A 233 10.48 -8.14 4.32
CA ASP A 233 9.20 -7.43 4.28
C ASP A 233 7.99 -8.38 4.21
N GLY A 234 8.21 -9.64 3.77
CA GLY A 234 7.18 -10.69 3.73
C GLY A 234 7.06 -11.52 5.01
N GLN A 235 8.03 -11.43 5.92
CA GLN A 235 8.07 -12.31 7.11
C GLN A 235 6.85 -12.18 7.99
N VAL A 236 6.34 -10.96 8.22
CA VAL A 236 5.17 -10.76 9.09
C VAL A 236 3.94 -11.54 8.61
N VAL A 237 3.73 -11.64 7.30
CA VAL A 237 2.63 -12.43 6.73
C VAL A 237 2.79 -13.90 7.10
N ARG A 238 4.01 -14.45 6.97
CA ARG A 238 4.31 -15.86 7.30
C ARG A 238 4.15 -16.14 8.78
N ARG A 239 4.58 -15.21 9.63
CA ARG A 239 4.44 -15.34 11.09
C ARG A 239 2.97 -15.36 11.52
N PHE A 240 2.10 -14.57 10.87
CA PHE A 240 0.65 -14.67 11.09
C PHE A 240 0.08 -16.00 10.61
N THR A 241 0.52 -16.54 9.48
CA THR A 241 0.02 -17.83 9.00
C THR A 241 0.48 -19.01 9.86
N GLU A 242 1.68 -18.94 10.43
CA GLU A 242 2.21 -19.90 11.40
C GLU A 242 1.47 -19.84 12.75
N ALA A 243 1.09 -18.65 13.20
CA ALA A 243 0.29 -18.47 14.42
C ALA A 243 -1.13 -19.07 14.31
N GLY A 244 -1.61 -19.27 13.07
CA GLY A 244 -2.89 -19.91 12.78
C GLY A 244 -4.10 -18.96 12.82
N GLY A 245 -5.23 -19.47 12.36
CA GLY A 245 -6.46 -18.68 12.19
C GLY A 245 -6.59 -18.05 10.79
N PRO A 246 -7.68 -17.30 10.54
CA PRO A 246 -7.90 -16.65 9.26
C PRO A 246 -6.94 -15.47 9.06
N VAL A 247 -6.26 -15.41 7.93
CA VAL A 247 -5.38 -14.29 7.55
C VAL A 247 -5.79 -13.77 6.18
N PHE A 248 -5.97 -12.46 6.07
CA PHE A 248 -6.21 -11.76 4.81
C PHE A 248 -4.97 -10.96 4.43
N VAL A 249 -4.59 -11.00 3.16
CA VAL A 249 -3.45 -10.24 2.63
C VAL A 249 -3.86 -9.55 1.33
N SER A 250 -3.81 -8.22 1.33
CA SER A 250 -3.80 -7.41 0.11
C SER A 250 -2.35 -7.19 -0.28
N ASN A 251 -1.97 -7.55 -1.51
CA ASN A 251 -0.66 -7.18 -2.06
C ASN A 251 -0.82 -6.35 -3.35
N SER A 252 0.16 -5.48 -3.61
CA SER A 252 0.17 -4.64 -4.81
C SER A 252 1.52 -4.64 -5.51
N PHE A 253 1.49 -4.68 -6.84
CA PHE A 253 2.67 -4.52 -7.69
C PHE A 253 2.79 -3.12 -8.28
N SER A 254 1.90 -2.19 -7.90
CA SER A 254 1.95 -0.82 -8.41
C SER A 254 3.30 -0.14 -8.15
N LYS A 255 3.93 -0.44 -7.00
CA LYS A 255 5.22 0.16 -6.62
C LYS A 255 6.37 -0.77 -6.94
N SER A 256 6.30 -2.02 -6.51
CA SER A 256 7.41 -3.00 -6.61
C SER A 256 7.76 -3.37 -8.05
N PHE A 257 6.81 -3.27 -9.00
CA PHE A 257 7.07 -3.42 -10.43
C PHE A 257 6.97 -2.10 -11.20
N SER A 258 6.73 -0.97 -10.53
CA SER A 258 6.42 0.31 -11.18
C SER A 258 5.18 0.27 -12.09
N LEU A 259 4.26 -0.69 -11.87
CA LEU A 259 3.04 -0.91 -12.67
C LEU A 259 1.82 -0.18 -12.07
N TYR A 260 1.95 1.14 -11.85
CA TYR A 260 0.92 1.94 -11.17
C TYR A 260 -0.43 1.93 -11.91
N GLY A 261 -0.40 2.22 -13.21
CA GLY A 261 -1.57 2.35 -14.08
C GLY A 261 -2.19 1.02 -14.49
N GLU A 262 -1.42 -0.06 -14.50
CA GLU A 262 -1.88 -1.41 -14.89
C GLU A 262 -2.74 -2.10 -13.83
N ARG A 263 -2.81 -1.50 -12.62
CA ARG A 263 -3.66 -1.97 -11.52
C ARG A 263 -3.47 -3.45 -11.19
N VAL A 264 -2.23 -3.85 -10.92
CA VAL A 264 -1.88 -5.25 -10.63
C VAL A 264 -1.73 -5.46 -9.12
N GLY A 265 -2.50 -6.41 -8.58
CA GLY A 265 -2.45 -6.83 -7.18
C GLY A 265 -3.26 -8.10 -6.98
N ALA A 266 -3.34 -8.56 -5.73
CA ALA A 266 -4.10 -9.74 -5.40
C ALA A 266 -4.62 -9.70 -3.95
N LEU A 267 -5.72 -10.41 -3.73
CA LEU A 267 -6.20 -10.76 -2.40
C LEU A 267 -5.83 -12.22 -2.14
N SER A 268 -5.16 -12.46 -1.03
CA SER A 268 -4.95 -13.80 -0.50
C SER A 268 -5.69 -14.01 0.82
N ILE A 269 -6.29 -15.19 1.00
CA ILE A 269 -6.98 -15.61 2.22
C ILE A 269 -6.43 -16.98 2.63
N VAL A 270 -6.10 -17.15 3.91
CA VAL A 270 -5.66 -18.44 4.45
C VAL A 270 -6.80 -19.12 5.19
N ALA A 271 -7.19 -20.30 4.71
CA ALA A 271 -8.19 -21.16 5.34
C ALA A 271 -7.55 -22.14 6.34
N ALA A 272 -8.39 -22.77 7.18
CA ALA A 272 -7.95 -23.82 8.10
C ALA A 272 -7.67 -25.15 7.38
N SER A 273 -8.27 -25.39 6.20
CA SER A 273 -8.05 -26.60 5.42
C SER A 273 -8.25 -26.38 3.92
N LYS A 274 -7.78 -27.32 3.09
CA LYS A 274 -8.01 -27.32 1.64
C LYS A 274 -9.50 -27.33 1.28
N GLU A 275 -10.31 -28.05 2.05
CA GLU A 275 -11.76 -28.11 1.82
C GLU A 275 -12.42 -26.76 2.08
N GLU A 276 -12.06 -26.12 3.20
CA GLU A 276 -12.52 -24.76 3.50
C GLU A 276 -12.04 -23.76 2.44
N ALA A 277 -10.80 -23.89 1.97
CA ALA A 277 -10.27 -23.05 0.91
C ALA A 277 -11.12 -23.11 -0.37
N GLY A 278 -11.61 -24.32 -0.73
CA GLY A 278 -12.55 -24.50 -1.84
C GLY A 278 -13.87 -23.75 -1.64
N ARG A 279 -14.45 -23.80 -0.43
CA ARG A 279 -15.68 -23.06 -0.08
C ARG A 279 -15.47 -21.55 -0.13
N VAL A 280 -14.38 -21.05 0.46
CA VAL A 280 -13.99 -19.63 0.47
C VAL A 280 -13.83 -19.12 -0.95
N LEU A 281 -13.03 -19.81 -1.79
CA LEU A 281 -12.82 -19.42 -3.18
C LEU A 281 -14.14 -19.36 -3.98
N SER A 282 -15.05 -20.32 -3.77
CA SER A 282 -16.35 -20.32 -4.46
C SER A 282 -17.18 -19.06 -4.18
N GLN A 283 -17.15 -18.56 -2.93
CA GLN A 283 -17.85 -17.34 -2.54
C GLN A 283 -17.11 -16.09 -2.98
N LEU A 284 -15.78 -16.10 -2.91
CA LEU A 284 -14.95 -14.99 -3.37
C LEU A 284 -15.12 -14.76 -4.88
N LYS A 285 -15.22 -15.83 -5.68
CA LYS A 285 -15.58 -15.72 -7.11
C LYS A 285 -16.91 -15.00 -7.32
N ARG A 286 -17.91 -15.18 -6.45
CA ARG A 286 -19.17 -14.44 -6.56
C ARG A 286 -18.96 -12.94 -6.31
N VAL A 287 -18.19 -12.58 -5.28
CA VAL A 287 -17.84 -11.18 -4.98
C VAL A 287 -17.16 -10.53 -6.19
N VAL A 288 -16.16 -11.20 -6.78
CA VAL A 288 -15.47 -10.71 -7.99
C VAL A 288 -16.44 -10.60 -9.17
N ARG A 289 -17.23 -11.65 -9.43
CA ARG A 289 -18.09 -11.76 -10.61
C ARG A 289 -19.14 -10.64 -10.68
N THR A 290 -19.66 -10.22 -9.53
CA THR A 290 -20.67 -9.16 -9.41
C THR A 290 -20.06 -7.76 -9.22
N ASN A 291 -18.74 -7.66 -9.13
CA ASN A 291 -18.03 -6.39 -9.11
C ASN A 291 -17.55 -6.03 -10.52
N TYR A 292 -16.61 -6.81 -11.07
CA TYR A 292 -15.98 -6.53 -12.38
C TYR A 292 -15.86 -7.76 -13.28
N SER A 293 -16.60 -8.83 -12.99
CA SER A 293 -16.62 -10.09 -13.75
C SER A 293 -15.34 -10.92 -13.66
N ASN A 294 -14.22 -10.45 -14.23
CA ASN A 294 -12.89 -11.07 -14.20
C ASN A 294 -11.81 -9.98 -14.34
N PRO A 295 -10.60 -10.18 -13.81
CA PRO A 295 -9.57 -9.14 -13.74
C PRO A 295 -8.91 -8.85 -15.10
N PRO A 296 -8.25 -7.67 -15.24
CA PRO A 296 -7.51 -7.33 -16.46
C PRO A 296 -6.30 -8.25 -16.69
N ILE A 297 -5.98 -8.52 -17.95
CA ILE A 297 -5.01 -9.56 -18.33
C ILE A 297 -3.55 -9.08 -18.36
N HIS A 298 -3.28 -7.89 -18.90
CA HIS A 298 -1.93 -7.47 -19.31
C HIS A 298 -0.92 -7.45 -18.16
N GLY A 299 -1.15 -6.61 -17.15
CA GLY A 299 -0.24 -6.50 -16.02
C GLY A 299 -0.06 -7.80 -15.22
N GLY A 300 -1.10 -8.65 -15.14
CA GLY A 300 -1.00 -9.98 -14.53
C GLY A 300 -0.07 -10.91 -15.33
N GLN A 301 -0.13 -10.89 -16.65
CA GLN A 301 0.78 -11.64 -17.53
C GLN A 301 2.23 -11.15 -17.44
N VAL A 302 2.44 -9.83 -17.37
CA VAL A 302 3.78 -9.24 -17.21
C VAL A 302 4.41 -9.73 -15.91
N VAL A 303 3.70 -9.58 -14.77
CA VAL A 303 4.21 -10.01 -13.47
C VAL A 303 4.42 -11.53 -13.44
N ALA A 304 3.48 -12.33 -13.94
CA ALA A 304 3.64 -13.78 -13.99
C ALA A 304 4.85 -14.20 -14.84
N THR A 305 5.09 -13.52 -15.97
CA THR A 305 6.23 -13.81 -16.86
C THR A 305 7.55 -13.44 -16.19
N ALA A 306 7.62 -12.28 -15.55
CA ALA A 306 8.81 -11.84 -14.84
C ALA A 306 9.13 -12.74 -13.63
N LEU A 307 8.13 -13.11 -12.83
CA LEU A 307 8.34 -13.93 -11.63
C LEU A 307 8.62 -15.41 -11.93
N ALA A 308 8.16 -15.93 -13.07
CA ALA A 308 8.34 -17.34 -13.46
C ALA A 308 9.68 -17.62 -14.17
N SER A 309 10.33 -16.60 -14.76
CA SER A 309 11.67 -16.73 -15.32
C SER A 309 12.71 -16.43 -14.23
N PRO A 310 13.64 -17.36 -13.92
CA PRO A 310 14.72 -17.09 -12.96
C PRO A 310 15.54 -15.85 -13.32
N GLU A 311 15.77 -15.62 -14.61
CA GLU A 311 16.55 -14.49 -15.12
C GLU A 311 15.81 -13.16 -14.93
N LEU A 312 14.53 -13.09 -15.33
CA LEU A 312 13.72 -11.87 -15.17
C LEU A 312 13.39 -11.60 -13.71
N ARG A 313 13.18 -12.65 -12.91
CA ARG A 313 12.96 -12.51 -11.47
C ARG A 313 14.19 -11.90 -10.81
N LYS A 314 15.38 -12.43 -11.10
CA LYS A 314 16.63 -11.88 -10.56
C LYS A 314 16.81 -10.41 -10.95
N LEU A 315 16.56 -10.06 -12.22
CA LEU A 315 16.61 -8.68 -12.69
C LEU A 315 15.63 -7.78 -11.92
N TRP A 316 14.39 -8.22 -11.74
CA TRP A 316 13.39 -7.50 -10.94
C TRP A 316 13.86 -7.28 -9.49
N GLU A 317 14.41 -8.31 -8.85
CA GLU A 317 14.91 -8.23 -7.48
C GLU A 317 16.07 -7.22 -7.35
N GLU A 318 16.96 -7.17 -8.34
CA GLU A 318 18.06 -6.20 -8.44
C GLU A 318 17.55 -4.76 -8.65
N GLU A 319 16.61 -4.56 -9.58
CA GLU A 319 16.01 -3.24 -9.85
C GLU A 319 15.26 -2.70 -8.63
N LEU A 320 14.45 -3.53 -7.98
CA LEU A 320 13.72 -3.17 -6.77
C LEU A 320 14.66 -2.87 -5.60
N ALA A 321 15.75 -3.64 -5.46
CA ALA A 321 16.80 -3.34 -4.49
C ALA A 321 17.46 -1.98 -4.77
N GLY A 322 17.74 -1.65 -6.04
CA GLY A 322 18.24 -0.34 -6.45
C GLY A 322 17.29 0.80 -6.04
N MET A 323 15.99 0.65 -6.29
CA MET A 323 14.97 1.62 -5.85
C MET A 323 14.96 1.81 -4.32
N ARG A 324 15.02 0.70 -3.56
CA ARG A 324 15.11 0.73 -2.08
C ARG A 324 16.35 1.48 -1.60
N VAL A 325 17.53 1.15 -2.15
CA VAL A 325 18.81 1.76 -1.76
C VAL A 325 18.79 3.26 -2.02
N ARG A 326 18.31 3.69 -3.20
CA ARG A 326 18.21 5.12 -3.54
C ARG A 326 17.29 5.89 -2.58
N ILE A 327 16.18 5.30 -2.14
CA ILE A 327 15.32 5.93 -1.13
C ILE A 327 16.07 6.11 0.19
N ARG A 328 16.82 5.09 0.64
CA ARG A 328 17.63 5.18 1.86
C ARG A 328 18.69 6.27 1.74
N GLU A 329 19.38 6.37 0.60
CA GLU A 329 20.35 7.42 0.33
C GLU A 329 19.72 8.82 0.44
N MET A 330 18.53 9.02 -0.16
CA MET A 330 17.82 10.29 -0.07
C MET A 330 17.39 10.63 1.36
N ARG A 331 16.99 9.64 2.18
CA ARG A 331 16.73 9.86 3.62
C ARG A 331 17.96 10.38 4.34
N HIS A 332 19.11 9.73 4.16
CA HIS A 332 20.35 10.11 4.82
C HIS A 332 20.84 11.48 4.34
N LEU A 333 20.75 11.75 3.04
CA LEU A 333 21.16 13.03 2.46
C LEU A 333 20.26 14.18 2.93
N LEU A 334 18.95 13.96 3.03
CA LEU A 334 17.98 14.92 3.56
C LEU A 334 18.34 15.29 5.01
N VAL A 335 18.52 14.29 5.88
CA VAL A 335 18.86 14.50 7.29
C VAL A 335 20.19 15.22 7.44
N LYS A 336 21.23 14.78 6.71
CA LYS A 336 22.55 15.42 6.74
C LYS A 336 22.44 16.91 6.41
N LYS A 337 21.80 17.25 5.29
CA LYS A 337 21.70 18.64 4.84
C LYS A 337 20.78 19.49 5.72
N LEU A 338 19.72 18.92 6.28
CA LEU A 338 18.88 19.62 7.26
C LEU A 338 19.62 19.91 8.58
N LYS A 339 20.48 19.00 9.05
CA LYS A 339 21.34 19.29 10.22
C LYS A 339 22.29 20.44 9.97
N GLU A 340 22.79 20.59 8.75
CA GLU A 340 23.67 21.70 8.35
C GLU A 340 22.91 23.04 8.26
N GLN A 341 21.67 23.04 7.75
CA GLN A 341 20.92 24.29 7.48
C GLN A 341 19.90 24.68 8.57
N ALA A 342 19.47 23.73 9.39
CA ALA A 342 18.50 23.92 10.47
C ALA A 342 18.95 23.17 11.75
N PRO A 343 20.13 23.48 12.33
CA PRO A 343 20.74 22.71 13.41
C PRO A 343 19.91 22.66 14.73
N GLY A 344 18.90 23.53 14.87
CA GLY A 344 17.98 23.52 16.02
C GLY A 344 16.83 22.50 15.91
N HIS A 345 16.72 21.78 14.79
CA HIS A 345 15.64 20.82 14.53
C HIS A 345 16.20 19.42 14.28
N ASP A 346 15.72 18.44 15.03
CA ASP A 346 16.13 17.04 14.85
C ASP A 346 15.25 16.34 13.80
N PHE A 347 15.91 15.80 12.77
CA PHE A 347 15.30 15.02 11.69
C PHE A 347 15.80 13.56 11.65
N ASP A 348 16.51 13.06 12.68
CA ASP A 348 17.07 11.70 12.69
C ASP A 348 16.01 10.60 12.63
N PHE A 349 14.75 10.91 12.94
CA PHE A 349 13.65 9.97 12.75
C PHE A 349 13.44 9.59 11.27
N VAL A 350 13.81 10.45 10.32
CA VAL A 350 13.62 10.19 8.88
C VAL A 350 14.46 9.00 8.40
N THR A 351 15.64 8.77 8.97
CA THR A 351 16.49 7.60 8.64
C THR A 351 16.03 6.31 9.33
N LYS A 352 15.27 6.43 10.44
CA LYS A 352 14.64 5.28 11.13
C LYS A 352 13.36 4.84 10.43
N GLN A 353 12.64 5.78 9.83
CA GLN A 353 11.45 5.51 9.02
C GLN A 353 11.81 4.82 7.70
N ARG A 354 10.88 4.02 7.17
CA ARG A 354 11.07 3.12 6.04
C ARG A 354 10.12 3.44 4.88
N GLY A 355 10.39 2.82 3.74
CA GLY A 355 9.54 2.93 2.54
C GLY A 355 9.57 4.31 1.90
N MET A 356 8.51 4.62 1.14
CA MET A 356 8.47 5.80 0.28
C MET A 356 8.14 7.10 1.01
N PHE A 357 7.55 7.03 2.21
CA PHE A 357 7.00 8.21 2.90
C PHE A 357 7.67 8.50 4.23
N SER A 358 7.59 9.76 4.63
CA SER A 358 7.99 10.22 5.96
C SER A 358 6.98 11.26 6.43
N TYR A 359 6.54 11.15 7.68
CA TYR A 359 5.91 12.27 8.36
C TYR A 359 6.98 13.22 8.84
N SER A 360 7.18 14.32 8.09
CA SER A 360 8.27 15.29 8.32
C SER A 360 8.13 16.09 9.62
N GLY A 361 6.93 16.09 10.21
CA GLY A 361 6.64 16.92 11.38
C GLY A 361 6.38 18.39 11.08
N LEU A 362 6.44 18.81 9.82
CA LEU A 362 6.03 20.14 9.39
C LEU A 362 4.54 20.34 9.66
N THR A 363 4.21 21.51 10.19
CA THR A 363 2.82 21.93 10.40
C THR A 363 2.14 22.27 9.08
N LYS A 364 0.81 22.26 9.06
CA LYS A 364 0.03 22.69 7.89
C LYS A 364 0.47 24.07 7.37
N ALA A 365 0.67 25.04 8.27
CA ALA A 365 1.11 26.39 7.89
C ALA A 365 2.50 26.38 7.23
N GLN A 366 3.42 25.52 7.69
CA GLN A 366 4.74 25.38 7.06
C GLN A 366 4.64 24.69 5.69
N VAL A 367 3.75 23.70 5.54
CA VAL A 367 3.46 23.06 4.24
C VAL A 367 2.85 24.06 3.25
N GLU A 368 1.93 24.92 3.70
CA GLU A 368 1.37 26.00 2.88
C GLU A 368 2.45 26.98 2.43
N ARG A 369 3.36 27.39 3.33
CA ARG A 369 4.52 28.22 2.97
C ARG A 369 5.45 27.52 1.97
N LEU A 370 5.72 26.22 2.12
CA LEU A 370 6.50 25.46 1.13
C LEU A 370 5.88 25.52 -0.28
N ARG A 371 4.55 25.40 -0.35
CA ARG A 371 3.82 25.49 -1.61
C ARG A 371 3.88 26.90 -2.17
N ASP A 372 3.50 27.89 -1.38
CA ASP A 372 3.22 29.26 -1.84
C ASP A 372 4.50 30.08 -2.08
N GLU A 373 5.55 29.86 -1.29
CA GLU A 373 6.83 30.58 -1.39
C GLU A 373 7.87 29.86 -2.26
N PHE A 374 7.79 28.52 -2.39
CA PHE A 374 8.86 27.71 -2.99
C PHE A 374 8.39 26.70 -4.06
N SER A 375 7.09 26.63 -4.38
CA SER A 375 6.54 25.62 -5.30
C SER A 375 6.87 24.17 -4.91
N ILE A 376 6.97 23.89 -3.61
CA ILE A 376 7.19 22.54 -3.07
C ILE A 376 5.89 22.04 -2.47
N TYR A 377 5.34 21.02 -3.11
CA TYR A 377 4.02 20.48 -2.80
C TYR A 377 4.17 19.27 -1.88
N ALA A 378 3.67 19.35 -0.66
CA ALA A 378 3.58 18.24 0.29
C ALA A 378 2.14 18.10 0.79
N VAL A 379 1.82 17.02 1.52
CA VAL A 379 0.49 16.86 2.10
C VAL A 379 0.37 17.71 3.37
N ASP A 380 -0.77 18.36 3.60
CA ASP A 380 -1.06 19.22 4.77
C ASP A 380 -0.76 18.57 6.13
N THR A 381 -0.74 17.24 6.20
CA THR A 381 -0.35 16.47 7.39
C THR A 381 1.16 16.45 7.67
N GLY A 382 1.97 17.07 6.80
CA GLY A 382 3.42 17.00 6.82
C GLY A 382 3.99 15.74 6.16
N ARG A 383 3.17 14.91 5.50
CA ARG A 383 3.68 13.77 4.72
C ARG A 383 4.49 14.24 3.52
N ILE A 384 5.71 13.71 3.39
CA ILE A 384 6.54 13.84 2.19
C ILE A 384 6.81 12.47 1.57
N CYS A 385 6.85 12.42 0.25
CA CYS A 385 7.33 11.29 -0.53
C CYS A 385 8.84 11.41 -0.71
N VAL A 386 9.60 10.69 0.13
CA VAL A 386 11.06 10.62 0.01
C VAL A 386 11.47 9.98 -1.32
N ALA A 387 10.64 9.10 -1.86
CA ALA A 387 10.84 8.52 -3.20
C ALA A 387 10.80 9.55 -4.35
N ALA A 388 10.31 10.78 -4.09
CA ALA A 388 10.33 11.88 -5.04
C ALA A 388 11.55 12.80 -4.93
N LEU A 389 12.36 12.65 -3.87
CA LEU A 389 13.66 13.32 -3.78
C LEU A 389 14.69 12.65 -4.69
N ASN A 390 15.58 13.45 -5.26
CA ASN A 390 16.70 13.02 -6.08
C ASN A 390 17.88 14.00 -5.94
N THR A 391 19.02 13.67 -6.54
CA THR A 391 20.24 14.49 -6.43
C THR A 391 20.07 15.92 -6.99
N LYS A 392 19.06 16.14 -7.84
CA LYS A 392 18.83 17.40 -8.55
C LYS A 392 17.87 18.34 -7.82
N ASN A 393 16.98 17.83 -6.98
CA ASN A 393 16.00 18.64 -6.25
C ASN A 393 16.25 18.76 -4.74
N ILE A 394 17.06 17.88 -4.16
CA ILE A 394 17.18 17.79 -2.69
C ILE A 394 17.73 19.07 -2.06
N ASP A 395 18.64 19.77 -2.73
CA ASP A 395 19.20 21.02 -2.21
C ASP A 395 18.15 22.14 -2.13
N ASN A 396 17.30 22.25 -3.15
CA ASN A 396 16.19 23.21 -3.14
C ASN A 396 15.17 22.87 -2.04
N VAL A 397 14.84 21.58 -1.90
CA VAL A 397 13.90 21.13 -0.87
C VAL A 397 14.43 21.40 0.54
N VAL A 398 15.69 21.08 0.82
CA VAL A 398 16.30 21.34 2.13
C VAL A 398 16.31 22.84 2.43
N ALA A 399 16.73 23.66 1.48
CA ALA A 399 16.80 25.11 1.67
C ALA A 399 15.42 25.73 1.93
N ALA A 400 14.38 25.24 1.26
CA ALA A 400 13.01 25.67 1.50
C ALA A 400 12.50 25.22 2.87
N ILE A 401 12.74 23.96 3.25
CA ILE A 401 12.38 23.45 4.58
C ILE A 401 13.04 24.30 5.67
N ALA A 402 14.35 24.56 5.57
CA ALA A 402 15.08 25.37 6.55
C ALA A 402 14.53 26.81 6.70
N LYS A 403 13.95 27.39 5.64
CA LYS A 403 13.34 28.74 5.67
C LYS A 403 11.93 28.78 6.26
N VAL A 404 11.21 27.65 6.28
CA VAL A 404 9.86 27.58 6.84
C VAL A 404 9.83 27.08 8.29
N LEU A 405 10.92 26.48 8.76
CA LEU A 405 11.05 25.96 10.13
C LEU A 405 10.99 27.06 11.20
#